data_AF-A0A1Y3NF07-F1
#
_entry.id   AF-A0A1Y3NF07-F1
#
_cell.length_a   1.000
_cell.length_b   1.000
_cell.length_c   1.000
_cell.angle_alpha   90.00
_cell.angle_beta   90.00
_cell.angle_gamma   90.00
#
_symmetry.space_group_name_H-M   'P 1'
#
loop_
_entity.id
_entity.type
_entity.pdbx_description
1 polymer ?
#
loop_
_entity_poly.entity_id
_entity_poly.type
_entity_poly.pdbx_seq_one_letter_code
_entity_poly.pdbx_strand_id
1 'polypeptide(L)'
;MGSGSPGKVRGFASNVANYTPWEDPELSRGPETEWNSCPDEKRYIQAMYKDFKAAGIESVYFIDDSSRNGVKNDRFHPGEWCNQTGSGIGARPQANPISGMDYLDAFYWVKPYGESDGTSDESAKRYDGYCGHRTAMKPAPEAGQWFQAFFEEGLKNANPPL
;
A
#
# COMPACT_ATOMS: atom_id res chain seq x y z
N MET A 1 -0.40 -30.39 -2.71
CA MET A 1 -1.63 -29.79 -2.14
C MET A 1 -2.14 -28.78 -3.16
N GLY A 2 -3.01 -29.20 -4.07
CA GLY A 2 -3.57 -28.31 -5.09
C GLY A 2 -4.82 -27.64 -4.53
N SER A 3 -4.91 -26.32 -4.61
CA SER A 3 -6.18 -25.59 -4.48
C SER A 3 -7.09 -26.06 -5.62
N GLY A 4 -7.85 -27.14 -5.38
CA GLY A 4 -8.48 -28.00 -6.38
C GLY A 4 -9.54 -27.40 -7.30
N SER A 5 -9.60 -26.09 -7.50
CA SER A 5 -10.40 -25.40 -8.52
C SER A 5 -10.02 -23.90 -8.60
N PRO A 6 -9.07 -23.49 -9.46
CA PRO A 6 -8.67 -22.09 -9.64
C PRO A 6 -9.75 -21.17 -10.22
N GLY A 7 -10.87 -21.70 -10.73
CA GLY A 7 -11.90 -20.92 -11.42
C GLY A 7 -12.67 -19.88 -10.57
N LYS A 8 -12.34 -19.72 -9.29
CA LYS A 8 -12.90 -18.69 -8.40
C LYS A 8 -11.90 -17.64 -7.93
N VAL A 9 -10.60 -17.87 -8.14
CA VAL A 9 -9.55 -16.94 -7.74
C VAL A 9 -9.13 -16.17 -8.98
N ARG A 10 -9.50 -14.88 -9.03
CA ARG A 10 -9.16 -14.00 -10.15
C ARG A 10 -7.66 -13.72 -10.17
N GLY A 11 -7.09 -13.38 -9.01
CA GLY A 11 -5.72 -12.91 -8.93
C GLY A 11 -5.31 -12.53 -7.50
N PHE A 12 -4.46 -11.51 -7.41
CA PHE A 12 -3.78 -11.08 -6.18
C PHE A 12 -4.12 -9.62 -5.85
N ALA A 13 -3.89 -9.21 -4.61
CA ALA A 13 -3.98 -7.82 -4.17
C ALA A 13 -2.60 -7.36 -3.69
N SER A 14 -2.12 -6.23 -4.20
CA SER A 14 -0.86 -5.60 -3.80
C SER A 14 -1.09 -4.35 -2.95
N ASN A 15 -0.03 -3.89 -2.28
CA ASN A 15 -0.01 -2.68 -1.44
C ASN A 15 -1.07 -2.57 -0.32
N VAL A 16 -1.84 -3.62 -0.02
CA VAL A 16 -2.96 -3.57 0.93
C VAL A 16 -2.51 -2.99 2.27
N ALA A 17 -3.14 -1.89 2.69
CA ALA A 17 -2.78 -1.15 3.89
C ALA A 17 -1.30 -0.74 3.96
N ASN A 18 -0.64 -0.48 2.83
CA ASN A 18 0.70 0.08 2.78
C ASN A 18 0.66 1.45 2.07
N TYR A 19 1.84 1.95 1.71
CA TYR A 19 2.06 3.31 1.21
C TYR A 19 3.07 3.32 0.06
N THR A 20 3.39 2.17 -0.52
CA THR A 20 4.32 2.14 -1.66
C THR A 20 3.70 2.95 -2.80
N PRO A 21 4.43 3.91 -3.41
CA PRO A 21 3.93 4.64 -4.57
C PRO A 21 3.73 3.69 -5.75
N TRP A 22 2.75 4.00 -6.62
CA TRP A 22 2.55 3.27 -7.86
C TRP A 22 3.81 3.26 -8.74
N GLU A 23 4.41 4.44 -8.93
CA GLU A 23 5.71 4.62 -9.59
C GLU A 23 6.57 5.55 -8.73
N ASP A 24 7.77 5.10 -8.36
CA ASP A 24 8.75 5.93 -7.65
C ASP A 24 9.66 6.61 -8.68
N PRO A 25 9.61 7.95 -8.82
CA PRO A 25 10.46 8.65 -9.79
C PRO A 25 11.94 8.59 -9.45
N GLU A 26 12.28 8.39 -8.17
CA GLU A 26 13.67 8.37 -7.69
C GLU A 26 14.24 6.95 -7.64
N LEU A 27 13.38 5.93 -7.75
CA LEU A 27 13.72 4.50 -7.64
C LEU A 27 14.52 4.14 -6.37
N SER A 28 14.41 4.95 -5.32
CA SER A 28 15.24 4.87 -4.13
C SER A 28 14.39 4.71 -2.89
N ARG A 29 14.74 3.73 -2.06
CA ARG A 29 14.17 3.48 -0.74
C ARG A 29 15.21 3.57 0.39
N GLY A 30 16.35 4.21 0.10
CA GLY A 30 17.49 4.28 1.00
C GLY A 30 18.39 3.02 0.98
N PRO A 31 19.56 3.09 1.63
CA PRO A 31 20.61 2.06 1.54
C PRO A 31 20.17 0.70 2.06
N GLU A 32 19.20 0.63 3.00
CA GLU A 32 18.75 -0.65 3.56
C GLU A 32 17.92 -1.50 2.58
N THR A 33 17.44 -0.91 1.48
CA THR A 33 16.62 -1.61 0.48
C THR A 33 17.03 -1.35 -0.97
N GLU A 34 18.26 -0.88 -1.19
CA GLU A 34 18.84 -0.70 -2.52
C GLU A 34 18.92 -2.00 -3.35
N TRP A 35 18.92 -3.14 -2.66
CA TRP A 35 18.93 -4.47 -3.28
C TRP A 35 17.59 -4.86 -3.91
N ASN A 36 16.49 -4.17 -3.57
CA ASN A 36 15.16 -4.50 -4.09
C ASN A 36 14.97 -3.88 -5.48
N SER A 37 14.94 -4.72 -6.51
CA SER A 37 14.69 -4.31 -7.90
C SER A 37 13.29 -3.74 -8.17
N CYS A 38 12.37 -3.88 -7.21
CA CYS A 38 10.97 -3.45 -7.28
C CYS A 38 10.68 -2.42 -6.17
N PRO A 39 11.16 -1.17 -6.30
CA PRO A 39 10.94 -0.12 -5.31
C PRO A 39 9.53 0.47 -5.34
N ASP A 40 8.71 0.15 -6.34
CA ASP A 40 7.33 0.62 -6.50
C ASP A 40 6.38 -0.53 -6.89
N GLU A 41 5.07 -0.29 -6.76
CA GLU A 41 4.07 -1.33 -7.02
C GLU A 41 4.02 -1.71 -8.51
N LYS A 42 4.25 -0.76 -9.43
CA LYS A 42 4.28 -1.07 -10.87
C LYS A 42 5.35 -2.11 -11.20
N ARG A 43 6.59 -1.91 -10.75
CA ARG A 43 7.69 -2.86 -10.99
C ARG A 43 7.48 -4.16 -10.25
N TYR A 44 6.93 -4.11 -9.03
CA TYR A 44 6.57 -5.30 -8.27
C TYR A 44 5.55 -6.17 -9.03
N ILE A 45 4.43 -5.57 -9.47
CA ILE A 45 3.38 -6.28 -10.21
C ILE A 45 3.91 -6.78 -11.56
N GLN A 46 4.72 -5.99 -12.29
CA GLN A 46 5.33 -6.42 -13.55
C GLN A 46 6.25 -7.63 -13.37
N ALA A 47 7.08 -7.64 -12.33
CA ALA A 47 7.96 -8.75 -12.01
C ALA A 47 7.15 -10.00 -11.61
N MET A 48 6.17 -9.84 -10.71
CA MET A 48 5.30 -10.94 -10.30
C MET A 48 4.52 -11.54 -11.47
N TYR A 49 3.93 -10.70 -12.33
CA TYR A 49 3.23 -11.16 -13.52
C TYR A 49 4.15 -12.03 -14.38
N LYS A 50 5.34 -11.54 -14.69
CA LYS A 50 6.33 -12.27 -15.49
C LYS A 50 6.68 -13.63 -14.86
N ASP A 51 6.99 -13.65 -13.58
CA ASP A 51 7.43 -14.87 -12.88
C ASP A 51 6.30 -15.89 -12.76
N PHE A 52 5.08 -15.44 -12.47
CA PHE A 52 3.91 -16.31 -12.39
C PHE A 52 3.52 -16.89 -13.75
N LYS A 53 3.60 -16.10 -14.83
CA LYS A 53 3.43 -16.64 -16.19
C LYS A 53 4.52 -17.65 -16.54
N ALA A 54 5.78 -17.39 -16.18
CA ALA A 54 6.88 -18.33 -16.40
C ALA A 54 6.72 -19.64 -15.61
N ALA A 55 6.10 -19.59 -14.43
CA ALA A 55 5.76 -20.76 -13.63
C ALA A 55 4.52 -21.53 -14.13
N GLY A 56 3.87 -21.07 -15.20
CA GLY A 56 2.69 -21.74 -15.78
C GLY A 56 1.35 -21.38 -15.13
N ILE A 57 1.28 -20.31 -14.33
CA ILE A 57 0.00 -19.83 -13.78
C ILE A 57 -0.78 -19.15 -14.92
N GLU A 58 -1.98 -19.65 -15.19
CA GLU A 58 -2.78 -19.19 -16.33
C GLU A 58 -3.47 -17.85 -16.04
N SER A 59 -4.20 -17.75 -14.93
CA SER A 59 -4.94 -16.54 -14.50
C SER A 59 -4.11 -15.74 -13.50
N VAL A 60 -3.45 -14.69 -13.99
CA VAL A 60 -2.61 -13.80 -13.18
C VAL A 60 -3.11 -12.37 -13.35
N TYR A 61 -3.92 -11.92 -12.39
CA TYR A 61 -4.46 -10.58 -12.35
C TYR A 61 -4.18 -9.92 -11.00
N PHE A 62 -4.25 -8.60 -10.94
CA PHE A 62 -3.95 -7.82 -9.76
C PHE A 62 -4.98 -6.72 -9.54
N ILE A 63 -5.25 -6.42 -8.27
CA ILE A 63 -5.69 -5.10 -7.84
C ILE A 63 -4.58 -4.48 -7.00
N ASP A 64 -4.42 -3.17 -7.07
CA ASP A 64 -3.45 -2.44 -6.24
C ASP A 64 -4.17 -1.50 -5.27
N ASP A 65 -3.81 -1.56 -3.99
CA ASP A 65 -4.33 -0.64 -2.99
C ASP A 65 -3.68 0.74 -3.13
N SER A 66 -4.40 1.67 -3.76
CA SER A 66 -3.95 3.04 -3.98
C SER A 66 -4.50 4.01 -2.94
N SER A 67 -5.08 3.51 -1.84
CA SER A 67 -5.77 4.36 -0.87
C SER A 67 -4.86 5.40 -0.25
N ARG A 68 -3.62 5.04 0.11
CA ARG A 68 -2.73 5.86 0.95
C ARG A 68 -1.39 6.22 0.31
N ASN A 69 -1.22 6.01 -0.99
CA ASN A 69 0.06 6.15 -1.68
C ASN A 69 0.14 7.35 -2.63
N GLY A 70 -0.65 8.41 -2.42
CA GLY A 70 -0.62 9.60 -3.27
C GLY A 70 0.73 10.34 -3.21
N VAL A 71 1.39 10.28 -2.05
CA VAL A 71 2.71 10.87 -1.83
C VAL A 71 3.65 9.79 -1.33
N LYS A 72 4.87 9.76 -1.87
CA LYS A 72 5.96 8.95 -1.33
C LYS A 72 6.26 9.44 0.07
N ASN A 73 6.14 8.58 1.06
CA ASN A 73 6.37 8.95 2.46
C ASN A 73 7.85 8.88 2.83
N ASP A 74 8.25 9.73 3.78
CA ASP A 74 9.61 9.79 4.32
C ASP A 74 9.87 8.69 5.37
N ARG A 75 9.38 7.48 5.10
CA ARG A 75 9.64 6.31 5.92
C ARG A 75 11.14 6.09 6.05
N PHE A 76 11.59 5.82 7.28
CA PHE A 76 13.01 5.50 7.48
C PHE A 76 13.33 4.10 6.97
N HIS A 77 12.38 3.18 7.07
CA HIS A 77 12.47 1.83 6.55
C HIS A 77 11.11 1.44 5.91
N PRO A 78 11.07 0.72 4.77
CA PRO A 78 9.81 0.38 4.11
C PRO A 78 8.89 -0.54 4.92
N GLY A 79 9.43 -1.17 5.97
CA GLY A 79 8.65 -1.93 6.96
C GLY A 79 7.90 -1.05 7.97
N GLU A 80 8.03 0.28 7.95
CA GLU A 80 7.19 1.16 8.75
C GLU A 80 5.79 1.27 8.12
N TRP A 81 4.78 0.77 8.83
CA TRP A 81 3.43 0.61 8.28
C TRP A 81 2.34 1.32 9.08
N CYS A 82 2.59 1.71 10.32
CA CYS A 82 1.53 2.25 11.16
C CYS A 82 1.39 3.77 10.96
N ASN A 83 0.19 4.24 10.58
CA ASN A 83 -0.23 5.64 10.62
C ASN A 83 0.80 6.63 10.04
N GLN A 84 1.34 6.36 8.86
CA GLN A 84 2.49 7.10 8.33
C GLN A 84 2.18 8.58 8.07
N THR A 85 2.89 9.44 8.81
CA THR A 85 2.78 10.91 8.70
C THR A 85 3.21 11.37 7.31
N GLY A 86 2.53 12.38 6.78
CA GLY A 86 2.80 12.92 5.44
C GLY A 86 2.28 12.04 4.30
N SER A 87 1.61 10.92 4.59
CA SER A 87 0.91 10.17 3.55
C SER A 87 -0.25 11.00 2.96
N GLY A 88 -0.68 10.61 1.76
CA GLY A 88 -1.73 11.28 1.02
C GLY A 88 -2.67 10.29 0.36
N ILE A 89 -3.93 10.68 0.17
CA ILE A 89 -4.89 9.88 -0.59
C ILE A 89 -4.36 9.71 -2.02
N GLY A 90 -4.29 8.47 -2.50
CA GLY A 90 -3.76 8.17 -3.83
C GLY A 90 -4.78 8.19 -4.95
N ALA A 91 -4.42 7.54 -6.06
CA ALA A 91 -5.28 7.41 -7.23
C ALA A 91 -6.64 6.81 -6.86
N ARG A 92 -7.72 7.30 -7.47
CA ARG A 92 -9.09 6.90 -7.14
C ARG A 92 -9.34 5.51 -7.69
N PRO A 93 -10.26 4.72 -7.10
CA PRO A 93 -10.61 3.42 -7.64
C PRO A 93 -11.01 3.53 -9.10
N GLN A 94 -10.30 2.81 -9.96
CA GLN A 94 -10.47 2.85 -11.41
C GLN A 94 -10.15 1.47 -11.98
N ALA A 95 -11.09 0.92 -12.76
CA ALA A 95 -10.87 -0.31 -13.51
C ALA A 95 -9.96 -0.05 -14.71
N ASN A 96 -9.09 -1.01 -15.03
CA ASN A 96 -8.09 -0.95 -16.10
C ASN A 96 -7.35 0.41 -16.14
N PRO A 97 -6.69 0.81 -15.03
CA PRO A 97 -6.19 2.18 -14.89
C PRO A 97 -4.98 2.48 -15.77
N ILE A 98 -4.23 1.45 -16.22
CA ILE A 98 -2.96 1.60 -16.92
C ILE A 98 -3.01 0.88 -18.27
N SER A 99 -2.88 1.65 -19.35
CA SER A 99 -2.81 1.11 -20.70
C SER A 99 -1.58 0.20 -20.87
N GLY A 100 -1.80 -0.98 -21.45
CA GLY A 100 -0.76 -1.99 -21.66
C GLY A 100 -0.44 -2.86 -20.43
N MET A 101 -1.16 -2.70 -19.33
CA MET A 101 -1.11 -3.60 -18.16
C MET A 101 -2.46 -4.32 -17.99
N ASP A 102 -2.86 -5.13 -18.96
CA ASP A 102 -4.16 -5.83 -18.98
C ASP A 102 -4.33 -6.85 -17.81
N TYR A 103 -3.26 -7.12 -17.07
CA TYR A 103 -3.26 -7.93 -15.85
C TYR A 103 -3.49 -7.10 -14.57
N LEU A 104 -3.58 -5.76 -14.66
CA LEU A 104 -4.01 -4.90 -13.56
C LEU A 104 -5.50 -4.59 -13.74
N ASP A 105 -6.35 -5.33 -13.03
CA ASP A 105 -7.80 -5.18 -13.11
C ASP A 105 -8.24 -3.81 -12.57
N ALA A 106 -7.66 -3.32 -11.48
CA ALA A 106 -8.03 -2.04 -10.90
C ALA A 106 -6.97 -1.43 -9.96
N PHE A 107 -6.97 -0.10 -9.90
CA PHE A 107 -6.66 0.59 -8.64
C PHE A 107 -7.89 0.50 -7.74
N TYR A 108 -7.70 0.15 -6.48
CA TYR A 108 -8.76 -0.01 -5.51
C TYR A 108 -8.36 0.55 -4.16
N TRP A 109 -9.32 0.96 -3.34
CA TRP A 109 -9.04 1.37 -1.97
C TRP A 109 -9.44 0.24 -1.05
N VAL A 110 -8.45 -0.54 -0.61
CA VAL A 110 -8.70 -1.68 0.28
C VAL A 110 -8.70 -1.21 1.73
N LYS A 111 -7.64 -0.51 2.16
CA LYS A 111 -7.60 0.13 3.47
C LYS A 111 -8.35 1.47 3.45
N PRO A 112 -9.38 1.66 4.29
CA PRO A 112 -10.05 2.95 4.37
C PRO A 112 -9.12 4.02 4.94
N TYR A 113 -8.91 5.10 4.19
CA TYR A 113 -8.11 6.23 4.66
C TYR A 113 -8.83 6.93 5.81
N GLY A 114 -8.14 7.12 6.94
CA GLY A 114 -8.71 7.70 8.16
C GLY A 114 -9.02 6.69 9.27
N GLU A 115 -9.06 5.39 8.98
CA GLU A 115 -9.10 4.37 10.03
C GLU A 115 -7.69 4.08 10.54
N SER A 116 -7.45 4.28 11.84
CA SER A 116 -6.14 4.05 12.48
C SER A 116 -5.63 2.63 12.23
N ASP A 117 -4.33 2.51 12.03
CA ASP A 117 -3.63 1.22 11.94
C ASP A 117 -3.34 0.61 13.32
N GLY A 118 -3.32 1.45 14.36
CA GLY A 118 -3.00 1.04 15.73
C GLY A 118 -2.79 2.21 16.67
N THR A 119 -2.93 1.95 17.96
CA THR A 119 -2.78 2.96 19.01
C THR A 119 -1.32 3.33 19.21
N SER A 120 -1.04 4.61 19.47
CA SER A 120 0.28 5.06 19.90
C SER A 120 0.44 5.13 21.42
N ASP A 121 -0.58 4.72 22.19
CA ASP A 121 -0.52 4.64 23.65
C ASP A 121 0.23 3.36 24.07
N GLU A 122 1.46 3.52 24.58
CA GLU A 122 2.32 2.42 25.02
C GLU A 122 1.72 1.60 26.19
N SER A 123 0.74 2.15 26.91
CA SER A 123 0.03 1.44 27.98
C SER A 123 -1.14 0.60 27.49
N ALA A 124 -1.55 0.77 26.23
CA ALA A 124 -2.69 0.06 25.67
C ALA A 124 -2.38 -1.43 25.47
N LYS A 125 -3.39 -2.29 25.73
CA LYS A 125 -3.26 -3.75 25.60
C LYS A 125 -2.86 -4.21 24.20
N ARG A 126 -3.21 -3.44 23.16
CA ARG A 126 -2.94 -3.75 21.75
C ARG A 126 -1.89 -2.82 21.14
N TYR A 127 -1.05 -2.19 21.96
CA TYR A 127 0.06 -1.39 21.47
C TYR A 127 1.00 -2.24 20.60
N ASP A 128 1.36 -1.68 19.44
CA ASP A 128 2.38 -2.22 18.56
C ASP A 128 3.52 -1.19 18.45
N GLY A 129 4.76 -1.64 18.61
CA GLY A 129 5.94 -0.79 18.58
C GLY A 129 6.07 0.04 17.29
N TYR A 130 5.58 -0.46 16.15
CA TYR A 130 5.57 0.30 14.89
C TYR A 130 4.71 1.58 14.96
N CYS A 131 3.67 1.59 15.78
CA CYS A 131 2.84 2.78 16.03
C CYS A 131 3.52 3.78 16.99
N GLY A 132 4.60 3.37 17.65
CA GLY A 132 5.50 4.24 18.42
C GLY A 132 6.59 4.91 17.58
N HIS A 133 6.89 4.42 16.37
CA HIS A 133 7.98 4.93 15.54
C HIS A 133 7.82 6.42 15.20
N ARG A 134 8.92 7.15 15.04
CA ARG A 134 8.92 8.61 14.80
C ARG A 134 8.12 9.05 13.56
N THR A 135 7.98 8.17 12.57
CA THR A 135 7.25 8.41 11.31
C THR A 135 5.76 8.13 11.43
N ALA A 136 5.31 7.42 12.48
CA ALA A 136 3.89 7.21 12.78
C ALA A 136 3.29 8.46 13.45
N MET A 137 2.16 8.93 12.91
CA MET A 137 1.39 10.06 13.44
C MET A 137 0.86 9.73 14.84
N LYS A 138 0.96 10.69 15.76
CA LYS A 138 0.52 10.57 17.16
C LYS A 138 -0.20 11.85 17.62
N PRO A 139 -1.09 11.77 18.63
CA PRO A 139 -1.58 10.54 19.26
C PRO A 139 -2.55 9.80 18.32
N ALA A 140 -2.36 8.49 18.15
CA ALA A 140 -3.21 7.64 17.32
C ALA A 140 -4.18 6.82 18.19
N PRO A 141 -5.46 6.68 17.78
CA PRO A 141 -6.42 5.85 18.48
C PRO A 141 -6.21 4.36 18.16
N GLU A 142 -6.98 3.49 18.80
CA GLU A 142 -6.96 2.04 18.57
C GLU A 142 -7.19 1.68 17.09
N ALA A 143 -6.62 0.55 16.66
CA ALA A 143 -6.77 0.06 15.28
C ALA A 143 -8.25 -0.03 14.88
N GLY A 144 -8.57 0.47 13.68
CA GLY A 144 -9.92 0.54 13.13
C GLY A 144 -10.79 1.69 13.65
N GLN A 145 -10.35 2.43 14.66
CA GLN A 145 -11.04 3.66 15.07
C GLN A 145 -10.76 4.81 14.12
N TRP A 146 -11.69 5.74 14.05
CA TRP A 146 -11.55 6.96 13.26
C TRP A 146 -10.43 7.85 13.79
N PHE A 147 -9.53 8.25 12.90
CA PHE A 147 -8.39 9.10 13.16
C PHE A 147 -8.50 10.39 12.32
N GLN A 148 -9.22 11.38 12.86
CA GLN A 148 -9.55 12.62 12.16
C GLN A 148 -8.31 13.37 11.64
N ALA A 149 -7.27 13.54 12.46
CA ALA A 149 -6.08 14.28 12.07
C ALA A 149 -5.34 13.60 10.90
N PHE A 150 -5.26 12.27 10.93
CA PHE A 150 -4.69 11.48 9.83
C PHE A 150 -5.51 11.65 8.56
N PHE A 151 -6.84 11.56 8.64
CA PHE A 151 -7.74 11.79 7.51
C PHE A 151 -7.56 13.19 6.89
N GLU A 152 -7.53 14.25 7.71
CA GLU A 152 -7.35 15.62 7.24
C GLU A 152 -5.99 15.85 6.57
N GLU A 153 -4.92 15.24 7.08
CA GLU A 153 -3.61 15.27 6.42
C GLU A 153 -3.67 14.57 5.05
N GLY A 154 -4.32 13.40 4.99
CA GLY A 154 -4.53 12.68 3.73
C GLY A 154 -5.27 13.46 2.65
N LEU A 155 -6.28 14.25 3.04
CA LEU A 155 -7.01 15.15 2.13
C LEU A 155 -6.10 16.25 1.58
N LYS A 156 -5.28 16.88 2.45
CA LYS A 156 -4.35 17.95 2.05
C LYS A 156 -3.27 17.44 1.10
N ASN A 157 -2.81 16.22 1.32
CA ASN A 157 -1.74 15.58 0.55
C ASN A 157 -2.28 14.72 -0.61
N ALA A 158 -3.57 14.78 -0.91
CA ALA A 158 -4.16 13.94 -1.95
C ALA A 158 -3.50 14.16 -3.31
N ASN A 159 -3.15 13.07 -3.97
CA ASN A 159 -2.54 13.09 -5.30
C ASN A 159 -3.08 11.92 -6.15
N PRO A 160 -3.86 12.21 -7.23
CA PRO A 160 -4.16 13.56 -7.72
C PRO A 160 -5.00 14.38 -6.72
N PRO A 161 -4.95 15.72 -6.74
CA PRO A 161 -5.74 16.57 -5.86
C PRO A 161 -7.25 16.29 -5.94
N LEU A 162 -7.98 16.52 -4.84
CA LEU A 162 -9.44 16.31 -4.72
C LEU A 162 -10.26 17.44 -5.35
#